data_AF-A0A061N6A4-F1
#
_entry.id   AF-A0A061N6A4-F1
#
_cell.length_a   1.000
_cell.length_b   1.000
_cell.length_c   1.000
_cell.angle_alpha   90.00
_cell.angle_beta   90.00
_cell.angle_gamma   90.00
#
_symmetry.space_group_name_H-M   'P 1'
#
loop_
_entity.id
_entity.type
_entity.pdbx_description
1 polymer ?
#
loop_
_entity_poly.entity_id
_entity_poly.type
_entity_poly.pdbx_seq_one_letter_code
_entity_poly.pdbx_strand_id
1 'polypeptide(L)'
;MDNPLVTDYTIAVEPDYSIVCETLDVQSWSSNPRLSHALTKLTPQQKKILIGYYKFELTNQEIADQLNVSQQAVSRMRLATIRFFTKRYERRNWQ
;
A
#
# COMPACT_ATOMS: atom_id res chain seq x y z
N MET A 1 -4.51 23.42 -45.95
CA MET A 1 -3.28 22.61 -45.93
C MET A 1 -2.20 23.64 -45.61
N ASP A 2 -1.71 23.79 -44.38
CA ASP A 2 -1.29 22.76 -43.43
C ASP A 2 -1.49 23.24 -41.99
N ASN A 3 -1.97 22.34 -41.14
CA ASN A 3 -2.07 22.51 -39.69
C ASN A 3 -0.79 21.90 -39.07
N PRO A 4 0.11 22.66 -38.44
CA PRO A 4 1.22 22.05 -37.73
C PRO A 4 0.71 21.40 -36.44
N LEU A 5 0.76 20.06 -36.43
CA LEU A 5 0.55 19.23 -35.25
C LEU A 5 1.60 19.60 -34.18
N VAL A 6 1.21 20.46 -33.24
CA VAL A 6 1.94 20.60 -31.97
C VAL A 6 1.54 19.41 -31.10
N THR A 7 2.25 18.29 -31.26
CA THR A 7 2.19 17.20 -30.29
C THR A 7 2.99 17.62 -29.07
N ASP A 8 2.25 18.05 -28.05
CA ASP A 8 2.72 18.23 -26.69
C ASP A 8 3.13 16.84 -26.16
N TYR A 9 4.41 16.49 -26.30
CA TYR A 9 4.97 15.29 -25.70
C TYR A 9 5.09 15.55 -24.20
N THR A 10 3.97 15.39 -23.50
CA THR A 10 3.98 15.16 -22.06
C THR A 10 4.75 13.87 -21.87
N ILE A 11 6.01 13.99 -21.43
CA ILE A 11 6.82 12.86 -21.00
C ILE A 11 6.04 12.25 -19.83
N ALA A 12 5.27 11.20 -20.13
CA ALA A 12 4.77 10.29 -19.13
C ALA A 12 6.01 9.61 -18.57
N VAL A 13 6.60 10.22 -17.54
CA VAL A 13 7.54 9.54 -16.67
C VAL A 13 6.72 8.42 -16.05
N GLU A 14 6.77 7.24 -16.65
CA GLU A 14 6.23 6.05 -16.00
C GLU A 14 6.92 5.98 -14.64
N PRO A 15 6.18 6.07 -13.52
CA PRO A 15 6.80 5.96 -12.23
C PRO A 15 7.46 4.60 -12.20
N ASP A 16 8.76 4.57 -11.96
CA ASP A 16 9.48 3.31 -11.73
C ASP A 16 8.99 2.74 -10.38
N TYR A 17 7.85 2.07 -10.44
CA TYR A 17 7.19 1.43 -9.30
C TYR A 17 8.01 0.25 -8.75
N SER A 18 9.14 -0.11 -9.39
CA SER A 18 9.95 -1.26 -8.99
C SER A 18 10.76 -1.05 -7.71
N ILE A 19 10.95 0.20 -7.25
CA ILE A 19 11.95 0.51 -6.21
C ILE A 19 11.36 0.80 -4.81
N VAL A 20 10.08 1.16 -4.68
CA VAL A 20 9.64 1.87 -3.46
C VAL A 20 8.83 1.01 -2.50
N CYS A 21 9.43 -0.04 -1.94
CA CYS A 21 8.74 -0.84 -0.91
C CYS A 21 9.58 -1.23 0.30
N GLU A 22 10.90 -1.06 0.27
CA GLU A 22 11.78 -1.56 1.34
C GLU A 22 12.13 -0.54 2.42
N THR A 23 11.95 0.76 2.16
CA THR A 23 12.48 1.83 3.02
C THR A 23 11.43 2.67 3.75
N LEU A 24 10.12 2.46 3.48
CA LEU A 24 9.08 3.27 4.12
C LEU A 24 8.79 2.78 5.53
N ASP A 25 8.95 3.68 6.50
CA ASP A 25 8.65 3.41 7.90
C ASP A 25 7.13 3.46 8.17
N VAL A 26 6.48 2.31 7.99
CA VAL A 26 5.03 2.14 8.22
C VAL A 26 4.64 2.42 9.68
N GLN A 27 5.53 2.31 10.66
CA GLN A 27 5.15 2.52 12.08
C GLN A 27 4.83 3.98 12.39
N SER A 28 5.39 4.91 11.62
CA SER A 28 5.18 6.36 11.73
C SER A 28 3.85 6.82 11.13
N TRP A 29 3.13 5.94 10.42
CA TRP A 29 1.91 6.29 9.68
C TRP A 29 0.70 6.51 10.57
N SER A 30 0.82 6.26 11.88
CA SER A 30 -0.24 6.49 12.83
C SER A 30 0.31 7.09 14.12
N SER A 31 -0.24 8.23 14.53
CA SER A 31 -0.01 8.81 15.85
C SER A 31 -0.66 8.01 16.99
N ASN A 32 -1.49 7.00 16.67
CA ASN A 32 -2.04 6.11 17.67
C ASN A 32 -0.98 5.08 18.09
N PRO A 33 -0.49 5.11 19.34
CA PRO A 33 0.61 4.25 19.76
C PRO A 33 0.31 2.75 19.63
N ARG A 34 -0.98 2.35 19.68
CA ARG A 34 -1.35 0.94 19.45
C ARG A 34 -1.31 0.55 17.99
N LEU A 35 -1.73 1.43 17.09
CA LEU A 35 -1.65 1.18 15.65
C LEU A 35 -0.19 1.21 15.21
N SER A 36 0.58 2.20 15.66
CA SER A 36 2.03 2.26 15.46
C SER A 36 2.72 0.97 15.94
N HIS A 37 2.46 0.54 17.17
CA HIS A 37 3.00 -0.72 17.70
C HIS A 37 2.54 -1.94 16.90
N ALA A 38 1.29 -2.00 16.47
CA ALA A 38 0.77 -3.08 15.63
C ALA A 38 1.44 -3.13 14.25
N LEU A 39 1.74 -1.97 13.64
CA LEU A 39 2.46 -1.85 12.37
C LEU A 39 3.91 -2.36 12.48
N THR A 40 4.55 -2.24 13.66
CA THR A 40 5.88 -2.83 13.90
C THR A 40 5.89 -4.36 13.81
N LYS A 41 4.76 -5.02 14.10
CA LYS A 41 4.63 -6.48 14.16
C LYS A 41 4.32 -7.13 12.81
N LEU A 42 4.09 -6.33 11.78
CA LEU A 42 3.83 -6.84 10.44
C LEU A 42 5.07 -7.48 9.83
N THR A 43 4.88 -8.57 9.11
CA THR A 43 5.96 -9.17 8.31
C THR A 43 6.39 -8.23 7.19
N PRO A 44 7.61 -8.38 6.64
CA PRO A 44 8.06 -7.56 5.51
C PRO A 44 7.06 -7.55 4.35
N GLN A 45 6.50 -8.71 4.01
CA GLN A 45 5.51 -8.83 2.93
C GLN A 45 4.20 -8.09 3.24
N GLN A 46 3.72 -8.14 4.49
CA GLN A 46 2.54 -7.37 4.92
C GLN A 46 2.79 -5.86 4.85
N LYS A 47 4.00 -5.42 5.20
CA LYS A 47 4.40 -4.01 5.04
C LYS A 47 4.41 -3.60 3.57
N LYS A 48 5.00 -4.41 2.68
CA LYS A 48 4.99 -4.16 1.22
C LYS A 48 3.56 -4.03 0.66
N ILE A 49 2.65 -4.92 1.07
CA ILE A 49 1.23 -4.86 0.67
C ILE A 49 0.56 -3.57 1.16
N LEU A 50 0.76 -3.19 2.42
CA LEU A 50 0.20 -1.94 2.95
C LEU A 50 0.78 -0.72 2.26
N ILE A 51 2.09 -0.73 1.98
CA ILE A 51 2.78 0.34 1.30
C ILE A 51 2.24 0.53 -0.11
N GLY A 52 2.22 -0.54 -0.90
CA GLY A 52 1.69 -0.49 -2.26
C GLY A 52 0.26 0.04 -2.29
N TYR A 53 -0.61 -0.44 -1.40
CA TYR A 53 -2.02 -0.08 -1.43
C TYR A 53 -2.31 1.34 -0.92
N TYR A 54 -1.74 1.74 0.23
CA TYR A 54 -2.12 3.00 0.89
C TYR A 54 -1.22 4.19 0.55
N LYS A 55 0.01 3.94 0.07
CA LYS A 55 0.95 5.02 -0.29
C LYS A 55 1.06 5.23 -1.79
N PHE A 56 1.01 4.14 -2.56
CA PHE A 56 1.14 4.18 -4.02
C PHE A 56 -0.17 3.92 -4.76
N GLU A 57 -1.27 3.73 -4.03
CA GLU A 57 -2.61 3.49 -4.59
C GLU A 57 -2.67 2.31 -5.57
N LEU A 58 -1.74 1.35 -5.44
CA LEU A 58 -1.67 0.18 -6.31
C LEU A 58 -2.86 -0.74 -6.07
N THR A 59 -3.35 -1.33 -7.14
CA THR A 59 -4.37 -2.38 -7.10
C THR A 59 -3.81 -3.66 -6.47
N ASN A 60 -4.72 -4.51 -5.98
CA ASN A 60 -4.32 -5.83 -5.49
C ASN A 60 -3.63 -6.69 -6.55
N GLN A 61 -3.92 -6.46 -7.83
CA GLN A 61 -3.31 -7.20 -8.92
C GLN A 61 -1.86 -6.75 -9.12
N GLU A 62 -1.61 -5.45 -9.20
CA GLU A 62 -0.26 -4.91 -9.36
C GLU A 62 0.65 -5.29 -8.18
N ILE A 63 0.12 -5.24 -6.95
CA ILE A 63 0.86 -5.69 -5.76
C ILE A 63 1.13 -7.21 -5.82
N ALA A 64 0.18 -7.99 -6.33
CA ALA A 64 0.32 -9.44 -6.46
C ALA A 64 1.40 -9.79 -7.49
N ASP A 65 1.44 -9.07 -8.61
CA ASP A 65 2.43 -9.22 -9.66
C ASP A 65 3.84 -8.87 -9.15
N GLN A 66 3.99 -7.76 -8.41
CA GLN A 66 5.25 -7.36 -7.78
C GLN A 66 5.77 -8.36 -6.74
N LEU A 67 4.87 -9.02 -6.01
CA LEU A 67 5.20 -9.96 -4.95
C LEU A 67 5.22 -11.43 -5.41
N ASN A 68 4.92 -11.69 -6.68
CA ASN A 68 4.76 -13.02 -7.25
C ASN A 68 3.82 -13.91 -6.42
N VAL A 69 2.66 -13.38 -6.04
CA VAL A 69 1.60 -14.09 -5.30
C VAL A 69 0.26 -13.94 -6.01
N SER A 70 -0.79 -14.62 -5.55
CA SER A 70 -2.13 -14.41 -6.08
C SER A 70 -2.76 -13.11 -5.56
N GLN A 71 -3.54 -12.45 -6.41
CA GLN A 71 -4.39 -11.31 -6.06
C GLN A 71 -5.32 -11.61 -4.86
N GLN A 72 -5.79 -12.86 -4.76
CA GLN A 72 -6.57 -13.35 -3.62
C GLN A 72 -5.76 -13.38 -2.32
N ALA A 73 -4.47 -13.75 -2.36
CA ALA A 73 -3.61 -13.73 -1.19
C ALA A 73 -3.40 -12.30 -0.67
N VAL A 74 -3.18 -11.34 -1.58
CA VAL A 74 -3.08 -9.91 -1.25
C VAL A 74 -4.37 -9.40 -0.61
N SER A 75 -5.53 -9.71 -1.23
CA SER A 75 -6.85 -9.32 -0.71
C SER A 75 -7.12 -9.89 0.70
N ARG A 76 -6.86 -11.19 0.91
CA ARG A 76 -7.02 -11.84 2.24
C ARG A 76 -6.11 -11.21 3.28
N MET A 77 -4.86 -10.92 2.92
CA MET A 77 -3.89 -10.30 3.82
C MET A 77 -4.31 -8.88 4.22
N ARG A 78 -4.81 -8.09 3.27
CA ARG A 78 -5.31 -6.73 3.51
C ARG A 78 -6.50 -6.75 4.46
N LEU A 79 -7.49 -7.62 4.22
CA LEU A 79 -8.66 -7.78 5.09
C LEU A 79 -8.29 -8.25 6.50
N ALA A 80 -7.37 -9.20 6.62
CA ALA A 80 -6.86 -9.67 7.91
C ALA A 80 -6.21 -8.52 8.71
N THR A 81 -5.43 -7.68 8.01
CA THR A 81 -4.75 -6.53 8.59
C THR A 81 -5.75 -5.47 9.08
N ILE A 82 -6.76 -5.13 8.28
CA ILE A 82 -7.83 -4.20 8.70
C ILE A 82 -8.58 -4.76 9.91
N ARG A 83 -9.01 -6.02 9.89
CA ARG A 83 -9.72 -6.65 11.02
C ARG A 83 -8.89 -6.64 12.30
N PHE A 84 -7.59 -6.84 12.20
CA PHE A 84 -6.69 -6.76 13.35
C PHE A 84 -6.70 -5.36 13.98
N PHE A 85 -6.69 -4.31 13.15
CA PHE A 85 -6.78 -2.94 13.63
C PHE A 85 -8.17 -2.60 14.20
N THR A 86 -9.25 -2.95 13.51
CA THR A 86 -10.64 -2.71 13.95
C THR A 86 -10.92 -3.37 15.30
N LYS A 87 -10.56 -4.66 15.46
CA LYS A 87 -10.75 -5.39 16.74
C LYS A 87 -10.00 -4.75 17.90
N ARG A 88 -8.83 -4.15 17.65
CA ARG A 88 -8.03 -3.44 18.67
C ARG A 88 -8.58 -2.05 18.99
N TYR A 89 -9.29 -1.44 18.04
CA TYR A 89 -9.95 -0.14 18.21
C TYR A 89 -11.26 -0.28 18.99
N GLU A 90 -12.14 -1.20 18.58
CA GLU A 90 -13.48 -1.39 19.17
C GLU A 90 -13.45 -1.86 20.62
N ARG A 91 -12.49 -2.72 21.01
CA ARG A 91 -12.35 -3.22 22.39
C ARG A 91 -12.13 -2.12 23.45
N ARG A 92 -11.85 -0.88 23.07
CA ARG A 92 -11.54 0.22 24.00
C ARG A 92 -12.46 1.43 23.89
N ASN A 93 -13.29 1.54 22.85
CA ASN A 93 -14.32 2.58 22.78
C ASN A 93 -15.59 2.21 23.59
N TRP A 94 -15.53 1.10 24.34
CA TRP A 94 -16.55 0.63 25.27
C TRP A 94 -16.03 0.63 26.73
N GLN A 95 -15.08 1.52 27.07
CA GLN A 95 -14.69 1.77 28.46
C GLN A 95 -14.64 3.27 28.73
#